data_AF-A0AAJ5BHX9-F1
#
_entry.id   AF-A0AAJ5BHX9-F1
#
_cell.length_a   1.000
_cell.length_b   1.000
_cell.length_c   1.000
_cell.angle_alpha   90.00
_cell.angle_beta   90.00
_cell.angle_gamma   90.00
#
_symmetry.space_group_name_H-M   'P 1'
#
loop_
_entity.id
_entity.type
_entity.pdbx_description
1 polymer ?
#
loop_
_entity_poly.entity_id
_entity_poly.type
_entity_poly.pdbx_seq_one_letter_code
_entity_poly.pdbx_strand_id
1 'polypeptide(L)'
;MLFILKKIIGNLLLPLPFLLLLMAIALALLWFSRWQKSAKVLLSLSWLSLLLLSIQPVADRLLMPLENHYSTYQEKTPVDYIVVLGGGYTYNADWAPSSNLFSNSLPRVTEGVRLYREHPGAKMIFTGAEAISNPVSNAKVAAIV
;
A
#
# COMPACT_ATOMS: atom_id res chain seq x y z
N MET A 1 -21.27 -2.02 -17.78
CA MET A 1 -21.52 -0.69 -17.18
C MET A 1 -21.46 -0.70 -15.66
N LEU A 2 -22.12 -1.64 -14.97
CA LEU A 2 -22.07 -1.77 -13.50
C LEU A 2 -20.65 -1.88 -12.93
N PHE A 3 -19.76 -2.62 -13.60
CA PHE A 3 -18.35 -2.74 -13.20
C PHE A 3 -17.61 -1.39 -13.14
N ILE A 4 -17.78 -0.57 -14.17
CA ILE A 4 -17.15 0.76 -14.25
C ILE A 4 -17.74 1.67 -13.16
N LEU A 5 -19.07 1.66 -13.01
CA LEU A 5 -19.75 2.45 -11.98
C LEU A 5 -19.27 2.08 -10.56
N LYS A 6 -19.18 0.78 -10.25
CA LYS A 6 -18.63 0.28 -8.99
C LYS A 6 -17.21 0.78 -8.77
N LYS A 7 -16.38 0.81 -9.82
CA LYS A 7 -14.99 1.25 -9.72
C LYS A 7 -14.87 2.75 -9.47
N ILE A 8 -15.70 3.56 -10.12
CA ILE A 8 -15.75 5.01 -9.90
C ILE A 8 -16.23 5.32 -8.48
N ILE A 9 -17.36 4.74 -8.07
CA ILE A 9 -17.91 4.93 -6.71
C ILE A 9 -16.90 4.42 -5.67
N GLY A 10 -16.33 3.23 -5.87
CA GLY A 10 -15.32 2.66 -4.98
C GLY A 10 -14.10 3.57 -4.82
N ASN A 11 -13.61 4.15 -5.91
CA ASN A 11 -12.50 5.10 -5.87
C ASN A 11 -12.87 6.41 -5.15
N LEU A 12 -14.10 6.91 -5.32
CA LEU A 12 -14.58 8.11 -4.63
C LEU A 12 -14.78 7.89 -3.12
N LEU A 13 -15.04 6.65 -2.71
CA LEU A 13 -15.20 6.26 -1.31
C LEU A 13 -13.86 5.94 -0.61
N LEU A 14 -12.73 5.95 -1.33
CA LEU A 14 -11.42 5.85 -0.70
C LEU A 14 -11.18 7.07 0.21
N PRO A 15 -10.44 6.93 1.33
CA PRO A 15 -10.34 7.96 2.36
C PRO A 15 -9.94 9.34 1.82
N LEU A 16 -8.92 9.41 0.98
CA LEU A 16 -8.42 10.67 0.42
C LEU A 16 -9.44 11.31 -0.55
N PRO A 17 -9.88 10.65 -1.65
CA PRO A 17 -10.92 11.20 -2.52
C PRO A 17 -12.22 11.58 -1.79
N PHE A 18 -12.64 10.77 -0.82
CA PHE A 18 -13.86 11.00 -0.06
C PHE A 18 -13.76 12.29 0.78
N LEU A 19 -12.67 12.45 1.53
CA LEU A 19 -12.46 13.65 2.35
C LEU A 19 -12.33 14.91 1.47
N LEU A 20 -11.64 14.82 0.33
CA LEU A 20 -11.55 15.92 -0.63
C LEU A 20 -12.92 16.28 -1.22
N LEU A 21 -13.77 15.29 -1.51
CA LEU A 21 -15.13 15.52 -1.98
C LEU A 21 -15.98 16.23 -0.91
N LEU A 22 -15.87 15.81 0.36
CA LEU A 22 -16.56 16.49 1.46
C LEU A 22 -16.09 17.95 1.62
N MET A 23 -14.79 18.21 1.47
CA MET A 23 -14.25 19.57 1.47
C MET A 23 -14.79 20.39 0.29
N ALA A 24 -14.88 19.82 -0.91
CA ALA A 24 -15.45 20.49 -2.08
C ALA A 24 -16.94 20.83 -1.87
N ILE A 25 -17.73 19.91 -1.32
CA ILE A 25 -19.14 20.13 -0.96
C ILE A 25 -19.23 21.25 0.10
N ALA A 26 -18.36 21.23 1.11
CA ALA A 26 -18.33 22.26 2.14
C ALA A 26 -18.02 23.65 1.55
N LEU A 27 -17.05 23.76 0.63
CA LEU A 27 -16.73 25.01 -0.06
C LEU A 27 -17.91 25.50 -0.91
N ALA A 28 -18.57 24.61 -1.65
CA ALA A 28 -19.76 24.97 -2.43
C ALA A 28 -20.90 25.49 -1.54
N LEU A 29 -21.15 24.87 -0.39
CA LEU A 29 -22.15 25.34 0.59
C LEU A 29 -21.77 26.70 1.19
N LEU A 30 -20.48 26.97 1.36
CA LEU A 30 -20.00 28.24 1.92
C LEU A 30 -20.20 29.41 0.96
N TRP A 31 -19.96 29.18 -0.35
CA TRP A 31 -20.08 30.20 -1.39
C TRP A 31 -21.51 30.41 -1.90
N PHE A 32 -22.32 29.36 -1.98
CA PHE A 32 -23.62 29.41 -2.67
C PHE A 32 -24.84 29.18 -1.77
N SER A 33 -24.66 28.98 -0.45
CA SER A 33 -25.77 28.68 0.45
C SER A 33 -25.78 29.50 1.74
N ARG A 34 -26.96 29.60 2.33
CA ARG A 34 -27.20 30.15 3.69
C ARG A 34 -26.69 29.21 4.81
N TRP A 35 -26.28 27.98 4.48
CA TRP A 35 -25.82 26.97 5.45
C TRP A 35 -24.33 27.08 5.80
N GLN A 36 -23.82 28.30 5.91
CA GLN A 36 -22.40 28.57 6.14
C GLN A 36 -21.87 27.95 7.45
N LYS A 37 -22.70 27.85 8.50
CA LYS A 37 -22.30 27.20 9.76
C LYS A 37 -21.99 25.72 9.53
N SER A 38 -22.90 24.99 8.89
CA SER A 38 -22.71 23.56 8.55
C SER A 38 -21.52 23.36 7.61
N ALA A 39 -21.34 24.27 6.64
CA ALA A 39 -20.20 24.25 5.73
C ALA A 39 -18.85 24.35 6.47
N LYS A 40 -18.72 25.29 7.42
CA LYS A 40 -17.50 25.45 8.22
C LYS A 40 -17.21 24.20 9.07
N VAL A 41 -18.24 23.60 9.66
CA VAL A 41 -18.09 22.36 10.45
C VAL A 41 -17.63 21.22 9.56
N LEU A 42 -18.30 20.99 8.42
CA LEU A 42 -17.93 19.93 7.48
C LEU A 42 -16.49 20.10 6.98
N LEU A 43 -16.13 21.31 6.56
CA LEU A 43 -14.77 21.62 6.10
C LEU A 43 -13.73 21.34 7.18
N SER A 44 -13.99 21.79 8.41
CA SER A 44 -13.05 21.63 9.53
C SER A 44 -12.88 20.17 9.93
N LEU A 45 -13.98 19.40 9.96
CA LEU A 45 -13.93 17.96 10.29
C LEU A 45 -13.24 17.16 9.19
N SER A 46 -13.53 17.43 7.92
CA SER A 46 -12.87 16.74 6.80
C SER A 46 -11.38 17.07 6.76
N TRP A 47 -11.01 18.33 6.95
CA TRP A 47 -9.61 18.75 7.01
C TRP A 47 -8.87 18.15 8.21
N LEU A 48 -9.46 18.19 9.40
CA LEU A 48 -8.85 17.61 10.60
C LEU A 48 -8.70 16.10 10.47
N SER A 49 -9.71 15.42 9.94
CA SER A 49 -9.64 13.97 9.69
C SER A 49 -8.52 13.65 8.70
N LEU A 50 -8.39 14.41 7.62
CA LEU A 50 -7.32 14.23 6.65
C LEU A 50 -5.94 14.47 7.29
N LEU A 51 -5.80 15.52 8.10
CA LEU A 51 -4.57 15.82 8.83
C LEU A 51 -4.19 14.67 9.77
N LEU A 52 -5.14 14.22 10.60
CA LEU A 52 -4.92 13.12 11.54
C LEU A 52 -4.53 11.84 10.79
N LEU A 53 -5.21 11.48 9.70
CA LEU A 53 -4.87 10.30 8.91
C LEU A 53 -3.53 10.44 8.13
N SER A 54 -3.03 11.65 7.96
CA SER A 54 -1.77 11.92 7.23
C SER A 54 -0.53 11.94 8.13
N ILE A 55 -0.68 11.95 9.45
CA ILE A 55 0.45 11.93 10.39
C ILE A 55 0.75 10.49 10.85
N GLN A 56 2.04 10.14 10.85
CA GLN A 56 2.51 8.79 11.22
C GLN A 56 1.99 8.30 12.58
N PRO A 57 2.01 9.08 13.68
CA PRO A 57 1.56 8.57 14.98
C PRO A 57 0.12 8.07 15.01
N VAL A 58 -0.75 8.62 14.16
CA VAL A 58 -2.15 8.19 14.05
C VAL A 58 -2.26 7.02 13.09
N ALA A 59 -1.64 7.11 11.91
CA ALA A 59 -1.64 6.03 10.93
C ALA A 59 -1.06 4.73 11.52
N ASP A 60 0.11 4.80 12.15
CA ASP A 60 0.79 3.65 12.76
C ASP A 60 -0.03 3.06 13.90
N ARG A 61 -0.66 3.88 14.74
CA ARG A 61 -1.54 3.39 15.82
C ARG A 61 -2.79 2.67 15.28
N LEU A 62 -3.34 3.12 14.17
CA LEU A 62 -4.47 2.47 13.51
C LEU A 62 -4.04 1.14 12.85
N LEU A 63 -2.81 1.06 12.34
CA LEU A 63 -2.25 -0.15 11.71
C LEU A 63 -1.74 -1.19 12.72
N MET A 64 -1.22 -0.74 13.86
CA MET A 64 -0.54 -1.58 14.85
C MET A 64 -1.30 -2.85 15.27
N PRO A 65 -2.64 -2.84 15.50
CA PRO A 65 -3.37 -4.07 15.86
C PRO A 65 -3.41 -5.09 14.72
N LEU A 66 -3.37 -4.63 13.46
CA LEU A 66 -3.37 -5.50 12.28
C LEU A 66 -1.97 -6.08 12.06
N GLU A 67 -0.93 -5.26 12.24
CA GLU A 67 0.47 -5.67 12.02
C GLU A 67 0.98 -6.60 13.12
N ASN A 68 0.60 -6.35 14.38
CA ASN A 68 1.04 -7.16 15.52
C ASN A 68 0.17 -8.40 15.77
N HIS A 69 -0.83 -8.67 14.92
CA HIS A 69 -1.69 -9.83 15.09
C HIS A 69 -0.94 -11.15 14.92
N TYR A 70 0.05 -11.17 14.02
CA TYR A 70 0.89 -12.35 13.77
C TYR A 70 2.33 -12.07 14.19
N SER A 71 2.91 -13.00 14.95
CA SER A 71 4.32 -12.94 15.30
C SER A 71 5.20 -13.13 14.07
N THR A 72 6.32 -12.40 14.01
CA THR A 72 7.37 -12.65 13.03
C THR A 72 7.84 -14.10 13.10
N TYR A 73 8.04 -14.74 11.95
CA TYR A 73 8.55 -16.11 11.88
C TYR A 73 10.00 -16.16 12.38
N GLN A 74 10.22 -16.91 13.46
CA GLN A 74 11.53 -17.09 14.14
C GLN A 74 11.83 -18.57 14.40
N GLU A 75 10.99 -19.47 13.90
CA GLU A 75 11.15 -20.90 14.11
C GLU A 75 12.30 -21.44 13.25
N LYS A 76 12.99 -22.46 13.77
CA LYS A 76 14.03 -23.19 13.04
C LYS A 76 13.51 -24.51 12.47
N THR A 77 12.19 -24.66 12.43
CA THR A 77 11.55 -25.83 11.83
C THR A 77 11.95 -25.90 10.35
N PRO A 78 12.33 -27.07 9.80
CA PRO A 78 12.67 -27.18 8.40
C PRO A 78 11.53 -26.68 7.51
N VAL A 79 11.83 -25.77 6.59
CA VAL A 79 10.88 -25.27 5.59
C VAL A 79 11.30 -25.74 4.21
N ASP A 80 10.36 -26.30 3.45
CA ASP A 80 10.62 -26.75 2.09
C ASP A 80 10.51 -25.61 1.07
N TYR A 81 9.69 -24.61 1.35
CA TYR A 81 9.36 -23.52 0.42
C TYR A 81 9.26 -22.17 1.13
N ILE A 82 9.83 -21.14 0.51
CA ILE A 82 9.74 -19.74 0.92
C ILE A 82 9.09 -18.97 -0.23
N VAL A 83 7.85 -18.53 -0.04
CA VAL A 83 7.08 -17.82 -1.07
C VAL A 83 7.09 -16.32 -0.79
N VAL A 84 7.79 -15.56 -1.64
CA VAL A 84 7.88 -14.10 -1.54
C VAL A 84 6.79 -13.48 -2.41
N LEU A 85 5.84 -12.80 -1.77
CA LEU A 85 4.73 -12.14 -2.47
C LEU A 85 5.17 -10.85 -3.16
N GLY A 86 4.83 -10.77 -4.44
CA GLY A 86 5.09 -9.60 -5.26
C GLY A 86 4.44 -8.31 -4.75
N GLY A 87 4.95 -7.18 -5.20
CA GLY A 87 4.44 -5.86 -4.79
C GLY A 87 4.85 -4.75 -5.75
N GLY A 88 5.01 -3.54 -5.23
CA GLY A 88 5.34 -2.38 -6.04
C GLY A 88 6.75 -2.46 -6.62
N TYR A 89 6.87 -2.20 -7.92
CA TYR A 89 8.16 -2.19 -8.60
C TYR A 89 8.14 -1.32 -9.86
N THR A 90 9.34 -1.00 -10.31
CA THR A 90 9.65 -0.47 -11.64
C THR A 90 10.79 -1.29 -12.23
N TYR A 91 11.19 -1.01 -13.46
CA TYR A 91 12.33 -1.69 -14.07
C TYR A 91 13.18 -0.75 -14.91
N ASN A 92 14.45 -0.67 -14.53
CA ASN A 92 15.54 -0.10 -15.30
C ASN A 92 16.75 -1.06 -15.17
N ALA A 93 17.28 -1.48 -16.31
CA ALA A 93 18.40 -2.43 -16.38
C ALA A 93 19.73 -1.83 -15.87
N ASP A 94 19.85 -0.50 -15.89
CA ASP A 94 21.06 0.20 -15.44
C ASP A 94 21.07 0.46 -13.92
N TRP A 95 19.94 0.20 -13.25
CA TRP A 95 19.82 0.35 -11.81
C TRP A 95 20.27 -0.91 -11.09
N ALA A 96 20.77 -0.75 -9.87
CA ALA A 96 20.98 -1.88 -8.98
C ALA A 96 19.66 -2.66 -8.85
N PRO A 97 19.70 -4.01 -8.86
CA PRO A 97 18.49 -4.84 -8.80
C PRO A 97 17.50 -4.43 -7.70
N SER A 98 18.00 -4.14 -6.49
CA SER A 98 17.17 -3.73 -5.35
C SER A 98 16.48 -2.38 -5.55
N SER A 99 17.07 -1.46 -6.33
CA SER A 99 16.51 -0.13 -6.62
C SER A 99 15.28 -0.18 -7.51
N ASN A 100 15.02 -1.33 -8.14
CA ASN A 100 13.81 -1.57 -8.92
C ASN A 100 12.61 -1.96 -8.04
N LEU A 101 12.81 -2.27 -6.75
CA LEU A 101 11.75 -2.61 -5.81
C LEU A 101 11.33 -1.40 -4.96
N PHE A 102 10.02 -1.22 -4.79
CA PHE A 102 9.51 -0.16 -3.90
C PHE A 102 9.67 -0.55 -2.43
N SER A 103 9.50 0.43 -1.53
CA SER A 103 9.62 0.26 -0.08
C SER A 103 8.67 -0.78 0.52
N ASN A 104 7.57 -1.11 -0.16
CA ASN A 104 6.64 -2.17 0.25
C ASN A 104 7.04 -3.58 -0.23
N SER A 105 7.98 -3.70 -1.16
CA SER A 105 8.44 -4.96 -1.76
C SER A 105 9.82 -5.37 -1.27
N LEU A 106 10.75 -4.42 -1.17
CA LEU A 106 12.14 -4.70 -0.79
C LEU A 106 12.27 -5.41 0.57
N PRO A 107 11.52 -5.02 1.64
CA PRO A 107 11.58 -5.74 2.91
C PRO A 107 11.14 -7.21 2.80
N ARG A 108 10.19 -7.52 1.91
CA ARG A 108 9.70 -8.90 1.70
C ARG A 108 10.76 -9.78 1.06
N VAL A 109 11.47 -9.24 0.07
CA VAL A 109 12.60 -9.93 -0.58
C VAL A 109 13.74 -10.10 0.42
N THR A 110 14.06 -9.05 1.18
CA THR A 110 15.12 -9.08 2.20
C THR A 110 14.84 -10.17 3.25
N GLU A 111 13.62 -10.24 3.76
CA GLU A 111 13.23 -11.27 4.73
C GLU A 111 13.23 -12.67 4.10
N GLY A 112 12.74 -12.81 2.87
CA GLY A 112 12.85 -14.07 2.13
C GLY A 112 14.29 -14.56 2.01
N VAL A 113 15.23 -13.66 1.68
CA VAL A 113 16.67 -13.98 1.58
C VAL A 113 17.25 -14.37 2.94
N ARG A 114 16.85 -13.70 4.03
CA ARG A 114 17.25 -14.09 5.39
C ARG A 114 16.82 -15.52 5.70
N LEU A 115 15.53 -15.83 5.49
CA LEU A 115 14.98 -17.17 5.73
C LEU A 115 15.65 -18.23 4.85
N TYR A 116 15.91 -17.93 3.58
CA TYR A 116 16.56 -18.87 2.66
C TYR A 116 17.98 -19.23 3.09
N ARG A 117 18.72 -18.28 3.67
CA ARG A 117 20.05 -18.53 4.24
C ARG A 117 19.99 -19.37 5.51
N GLU A 118 18.91 -19.24 6.30
CA GLU A 118 18.72 -19.99 7.54
C GLU A 118 18.21 -21.42 7.32
N HIS A 119 17.59 -21.71 6.18
CA HIS A 119 17.03 -23.02 5.84
C HIS A 119 17.65 -23.62 4.57
N PRO A 120 18.86 -24.21 4.66
CA PRO A 120 19.49 -24.90 3.53
C PRO A 120 18.59 -25.99 2.95
N GLY A 121 18.39 -25.96 1.63
CA GLY A 121 17.53 -26.91 0.91
C GLY A 121 16.10 -26.40 0.65
N ALA A 122 15.68 -25.32 1.31
CA ALA A 122 14.42 -24.64 0.99
C ALA A 122 14.43 -24.12 -0.46
N LYS A 123 13.27 -24.09 -1.12
CA LYS A 123 13.09 -23.46 -2.44
C LYS A 123 12.47 -22.09 -2.29
N MET A 124 13.15 -21.07 -2.82
CA MET A 124 12.62 -19.71 -2.87
C MET A 124 11.77 -19.51 -4.13
N ILE A 125 10.56 -18.99 -3.96
CA ILE A 125 9.59 -18.74 -5.03
C ILE A 125 9.18 -17.27 -4.98
N PHE A 126 9.46 -16.54 -6.05
CA PHE A 126 8.99 -15.16 -6.22
C PHE A 126 7.70 -15.14 -7.03
N THR A 127 6.73 -14.32 -6.62
CA THR A 127 5.46 -14.16 -7.32
C THR A 127 5.29 -12.75 -7.87
N GLY A 128 4.43 -12.59 -8.88
CA GLY A 128 4.06 -11.29 -9.44
C GLY A 128 4.29 -11.20 -10.95
N ALA A 129 3.31 -10.62 -11.64
CA ALA A 129 3.26 -10.53 -13.09
C ALA A 129 3.97 -9.27 -13.64
N GLU A 130 4.04 -9.19 -14.96
CA GLU A 130 4.40 -7.97 -15.68
C GLU A 130 3.32 -6.90 -15.49
N ALA A 131 3.74 -5.69 -15.15
CA ALA A 131 2.88 -4.53 -15.18
C ALA A 131 2.84 -4.00 -16.62
N ILE A 132 1.72 -3.42 -17.04
CA ILE A 132 1.57 -2.85 -18.41
C ILE A 132 2.71 -1.88 -18.75
N SER A 133 3.26 -1.19 -17.75
CA SER A 133 4.34 -0.22 -17.89
C SER A 133 5.76 -0.80 -17.76
N ASN A 134 5.94 -2.10 -17.48
CA ASN A 134 7.25 -2.70 -17.23
C ASN A 134 7.47 -3.93 -18.13
N PRO A 135 8.65 -4.07 -18.77
CA PRO A 135 8.96 -5.19 -19.68
C PRO A 135 9.37 -6.48 -18.97
N VAL A 136 9.41 -6.49 -17.63
CA VAL A 136 9.90 -7.60 -16.81
C VAL A 136 8.92 -7.84 -15.67
N SER A 137 8.63 -9.10 -15.35
CA SER A 137 7.72 -9.44 -14.26
C SER A 137 8.27 -9.04 -12.89
N ASN A 138 7.39 -8.69 -11.95
CA ASN A 138 7.82 -8.41 -10.58
C ASN A 138 8.61 -9.57 -9.96
N ALA A 139 8.20 -10.80 -10.24
CA ALA A 139 8.90 -12.01 -9.78
C ALA A 139 10.35 -12.06 -10.30
N LYS A 140 10.57 -11.73 -11.58
CA LYS A 140 11.90 -11.71 -12.17
C LYS A 140 12.76 -10.56 -11.63
N VAL A 141 12.18 -9.38 -11.41
CA VAL A 141 12.88 -8.25 -10.78
C VAL A 141 13.30 -8.61 -9.36
N ALA A 142 12.43 -9.26 -8.58
CA ALA A 142 12.78 -9.70 -7.22
C ALA A 142 13.85 -10.79 -7.19
N ALA A 143 13.86 -11.70 -8.17
CA ALA A 143 14.80 -12.82 -8.24
C ALA A 143 16.24 -12.42 -8.62
N ILE A 144 16.45 -11.21 -9.15
CA ILE A 144 17.79 -10.71 -9.51
C ILE A 144 18.41 -9.82 -8.42
N VAL A 145 17.69 -9.59 -7.31
CA VAL A 145 18.19 -8.90 -6.11
C VAL A 145 19.08 -9.83 -5.30
#